data_AF-A0A336M2D5-F1
#
_entry.id   AF-A0A336M2D5-F1
#
_cell.length_a   1.000
_cell.length_b   1.000
_cell.length_c   1.000
_cell.angle_alpha   90.00
_cell.angle_beta   90.00
_cell.angle_gamma   90.00
#
_symmetry.space_group_name_H-M   'P 1'
#
loop_
_entity.id
_entity.type
_entity.pdbx_description
1 polymer ?
#
loop_
_entity_poly.entity_id
_entity_poly.type
_entity_poly.pdbx_seq_one_letter_code
_entity_poly.pdbx_strand_id
1 'polypeptide(L)'
;MKFLIVLLGLVAYAAAQCPTIVSRAEWGARPGSSSTLPIRPAPCGLPVSSALAVAKQLMACGVSLGHVSSSYYLIGHRQAVATECPGNRLYQEIQTWPRWKP
;
A
#
# COMPACT_ATOMS: atom_id res chain seq x y z
N MET A 1 -21.16 22.50 26.46
CA MET A 1 -20.29 21.34 26.77
C MET A 1 -20.62 20.08 25.95
N LYS A 2 -21.88 19.78 25.58
CA LYS A 2 -22.22 18.64 24.70
C LYS A 2 -21.78 18.80 23.22
N PHE A 3 -21.75 20.02 22.69
CA PHE A 3 -21.35 20.28 21.29
C PHE A 3 -19.85 20.08 21.00
N LEU A 4 -18.99 20.21 22.01
CA LEU A 4 -17.53 20.10 21.86
C LEU A 4 -17.06 18.64 21.72
N ILE A 5 -17.82 17.70 22.29
CA ILE A 5 -17.55 16.25 22.22
C ILE A 5 -17.95 15.69 20.85
N VAL A 6 -19.05 16.19 20.26
CA VAL A 6 -19.50 15.76 18.93
C VAL A 6 -18.52 16.19 17.84
N LEU A 7 -17.94 17.39 17.97
CA LEU A 7 -16.90 17.87 17.03
C LEU A 7 -15.60 17.07 17.13
N LEU A 8 -15.16 16.68 18.33
CA LEU A 8 -14.00 15.79 18.49
C LEU A 8 -14.25 14.37 17.93
N GLY A 9 -15.49 13.86 18.02
CA GLY A 9 -15.86 12.57 17.43
C GLY A 9 -15.91 12.59 15.90
N LEU A 10 -16.40 13.68 15.30
CA LEU A 10 -16.51 13.82 13.83
C LEU A 10 -15.15 14.07 13.16
N VAL A 11 -14.23 14.78 13.82
CA VAL A 11 -12.87 15.02 13.31
C VAL A 11 -12.04 13.73 13.27
N ALA A 12 -12.28 12.79 14.20
CA ALA A 12 -11.60 11.49 14.21
C ALA A 12 -12.16 10.49 13.17
N TYR A 13 -13.42 10.64 12.77
CA TYR A 13 -14.10 9.64 11.93
C TYR A 13 -13.72 9.74 10.44
N ALA A 14 -13.24 10.89 9.97
CA ALA A 14 -12.98 11.11 8.55
C ALA A 14 -11.60 10.61 8.06
N ALA A 15 -10.66 10.30 8.96
CA ALA A 15 -9.27 9.97 8.62
C ALA A 15 -8.93 8.46 8.63
N ALA A 16 -9.90 7.56 8.89
CA ALA A 16 -9.58 6.18 9.28
C ALA A 16 -10.44 5.08 8.65
N GLN A 17 -11.16 5.31 7.55
CA GLN A 17 -11.83 4.19 6.89
C GLN A 17 -10.82 3.43 6.02
N CYS A 18 -10.27 2.38 6.62
CA CYS A 18 -9.50 1.40 5.87
C CYS A 18 -10.39 0.71 4.84
N PRO A 19 -9.93 0.56 3.59
CA PRO A 19 -10.68 -0.21 2.61
C PRO A 19 -10.83 -1.64 3.10
N THR A 20 -11.92 -2.31 2.73
CA THR A 20 -12.10 -3.73 3.01
C THR A 20 -11.03 -4.52 2.25
N ILE A 21 -10.04 -5.04 2.97
CA ILE A 21 -9.05 -5.99 2.44
C ILE A 21 -9.75 -7.34 2.38
N VAL A 22 -10.29 -7.68 1.21
CA VAL A 22 -10.98 -8.95 1.00
C VAL A 22 -10.03 -10.13 1.19
N SER A 23 -10.53 -11.19 1.81
CA SER A 23 -9.79 -12.44 1.95
C SER A 23 -9.55 -13.11 0.59
N ARG A 24 -8.64 -14.10 0.56
CA ARG A 24 -8.39 -14.91 -0.64
C ARG A 24 -9.66 -15.58 -1.16
N ALA A 25 -10.57 -16.00 -0.28
CA ALA A 25 -11.83 -16.63 -0.66
C ALA A 25 -12.82 -15.62 -1.28
N GLU A 26 -12.83 -14.39 -0.79
CA GLU A 26 -13.72 -13.31 -1.27
C GLU A 26 -13.20 -12.64 -2.54
N TRP A 27 -11.93 -12.85 -2.91
CA TRP A 27 -11.30 -12.20 -4.06
C TRP A 27 -11.99 -12.52 -5.40
N GLY A 28 -12.67 -13.66 -5.51
CA GLY A 28 -13.48 -13.99 -6.70
C GLY A 28 -12.69 -14.02 -8.01
N ALA A 29 -11.40 -14.41 -7.97
CA ALA A 29 -10.59 -14.52 -9.18
C ALA A 29 -11.24 -15.49 -10.17
N ARG A 30 -11.27 -15.09 -11.44
CA ARG A 30 -11.62 -15.99 -12.55
C ARG A 30 -10.65 -17.18 -12.56
N PRO A 31 -11.08 -18.38 -13.00
CA PRO A 31 -10.16 -19.47 -13.28
C PRO A 31 -9.01 -18.97 -14.15
N GLY A 32 -7.78 -19.36 -13.83
CA GLY A 32 -6.61 -18.95 -14.60
C GLY A 32 -6.76 -19.37 -16.06
N SER A 33 -6.66 -18.41 -16.97
CA SER A 33 -6.54 -18.69 -18.40
C SER A 33 -5.06 -18.68 -18.76
N SER A 34 -4.60 -19.67 -19.53
CA SER A 34 -3.19 -19.80 -19.94
C SER A 34 -2.80 -18.85 -21.08
N SER A 35 -3.54 -17.75 -21.26
CA SER A 35 -3.21 -16.70 -22.23
C SER A 35 -2.09 -15.83 -21.70
N THR A 36 -1.00 -15.70 -22.46
CA THR A 36 0.04 -14.70 -22.21
C THR A 36 -0.59 -13.31 -22.22
N LEU A 37 -0.59 -12.64 -21.07
CA LEU A 37 -1.03 -11.25 -20.99
C LEU A 37 0.01 -10.36 -21.70
N PRO A 38 -0.43 -9.33 -22.43
CA PRO A 38 0.49 -8.36 -23.01
C PRO A 38 1.29 -7.69 -21.88
N ILE A 39 2.61 -7.78 -21.94
CA ILE A 39 3.49 -7.07 -21.00
C ILE A 39 3.37 -5.58 -21.32
N ARG A 40 2.64 -4.84 -20.48
CA ARG A 40 2.67 -3.37 -20.48
C ARG A 40 3.76 -2.96 -19.49
N PRO A 41 4.91 -2.43 -19.95
CA PRO A 41 5.94 -1.97 -19.04
C PRO A 41 5.34 -0.91 -18.11
N ALA A 42 5.73 -0.95 -16.83
CA ALA A 42 5.38 0.12 -15.91
C ALA A 42 5.90 1.46 -16.50
N PRO A 43 5.19 2.58 -16.29
CA PRO A 43 5.68 3.88 -16.71
C PRO A 43 7.09 4.10 -16.16
N CYS A 44 8.03 4.60 -16.99
CA CYS A 44 9.42 4.86 -16.60
C CYS A 44 9.58 6.03 -15.58
N GLY A 45 8.50 6.37 -14.88
CA GLY A 45 8.38 7.51 -13.99
C GLY A 45 8.14 7.09 -12.54
N LEU A 46 8.17 8.09 -11.65
CA LEU A 46 7.58 7.92 -10.34
C LEU A 46 6.07 7.73 -10.54
N PRO A 47 5.42 6.78 -9.83
CA PRO A 47 3.96 6.64 -9.89
C PRO A 47 3.26 7.96 -9.58
N VAL A 48 2.06 8.13 -10.13
CA VAL A 48 1.20 9.27 -9.81
C VAL A 48 0.95 9.36 -8.30
N SER A 49 0.81 10.57 -7.78
CA SER A 49 0.70 10.83 -6.34
C SER A 49 -0.43 10.03 -5.67
N SER A 50 -1.56 9.81 -6.35
CA SER A 50 -2.67 9.01 -5.84
C SER A 50 -2.28 7.55 -5.58
N ALA A 51 -1.45 6.95 -6.43
CA ALA A 51 -0.97 5.58 -6.23
C ALA A 51 -0.04 5.49 -5.01
N LEU A 52 0.84 6.48 -4.81
CA LEU A 52 1.71 6.55 -3.63
C LEU A 52 0.90 6.76 -2.34
N ALA A 53 -0.13 7.62 -2.39
CA ALA A 53 -1.03 7.85 -1.26
C ALA A 53 -1.81 6.58 -0.88
N VAL A 54 -2.37 5.88 -1.86
CA VAL A 54 -3.08 4.60 -1.64
C VAL A 54 -2.13 3.54 -1.08
N ALA A 55 -0.89 3.45 -1.57
CA ALA A 55 0.09 2.52 -1.02
C ALA A 55 0.40 2.78 0.46
N LYS A 56 0.59 4.06 0.83
CA LYS A 56 0.80 4.47 2.24
C LYS A 56 -0.41 4.14 3.11
N GLN A 57 -1.62 4.47 2.64
CA GLN A 57 -2.86 4.15 3.34
C GLN A 57 -3.04 2.64 3.51
N LEU A 58 -2.75 1.85 2.48
CA LEU A 58 -2.85 0.40 2.52
C LEU A 58 -1.91 -0.21 3.56
N MET A 59 -0.66 0.26 3.66
CA MET A 59 0.27 -0.20 4.70
C MET A 59 -0.23 0.16 6.10
N ALA A 60 -0.68 1.40 6.30
CA ALA A 60 -1.22 1.84 7.58
C ALA A 60 -2.44 0.99 8.00
N CYS A 61 -3.33 0.70 7.06
CA CYS A 61 -4.48 -0.15 7.27
C CYS A 61 -4.13 -1.61 7.49
N GLY A 62 -3.14 -2.14 6.76
CA GLY A 62 -2.64 -3.49 6.98
C GLY A 62 -2.12 -3.69 8.40
N VAL A 63 -1.45 -2.67 8.97
CA VAL A 63 -1.01 -2.69 10.36
C VAL A 63 -2.18 -2.56 11.34
N SER A 64 -3.09 -1.59 11.14
CA SER A 64 -4.22 -1.37 12.06
C SER A 64 -5.20 -2.54 12.11
N LEU A 65 -5.40 -3.24 10.98
CA LEU A 65 -6.24 -4.43 10.87
C LEU A 65 -5.51 -5.72 11.27
N GLY A 66 -4.20 -5.66 11.60
CA GLY A 66 -3.41 -6.82 12.02
C GLY A 66 -3.00 -7.78 10.89
N HIS A 67 -3.15 -7.40 9.63
CA HIS A 67 -2.65 -8.18 8.47
C HIS A 67 -1.13 -8.05 8.28
N VAL A 68 -0.53 -6.97 8.79
CA VAL A 68 0.90 -6.70 8.75
C VAL A 68 1.38 -6.45 10.18
N SER A 69 2.49 -7.07 10.56
CA SER A 69 3.11 -6.82 11.88
C SER A 69 3.43 -5.33 12.03
N SER A 70 3.13 -4.74 13.19
CA SER A 70 3.53 -3.36 13.51
C SER A 70 5.05 -3.14 13.50
N SER A 71 5.83 -4.22 13.63
CA SER A 71 7.30 -4.20 13.57
C SER A 71 7.88 -4.49 12.17
N TYR A 72 7.08 -4.42 11.10
CA TYR A 72 7.53 -4.73 9.74
C TYR A 72 8.71 -3.86 9.26
N TYR A 73 9.41 -4.34 8.24
CA TYR A 73 10.40 -3.60 7.46
C TYR A 73 9.91 -3.40 6.04
N LEU A 74 10.13 -2.20 5.51
CA LEU A 74 9.89 -1.88 4.11
C LEU A 74 11.19 -2.05 3.34
N ILE A 75 11.14 -2.84 2.26
CA ILE A 75 12.24 -3.07 1.33
C ILE A 75 11.74 -2.96 -0.11
N GLY A 76 12.64 -2.65 -1.05
CA GLY A 76 12.41 -2.80 -2.47
C GLY A 76 12.73 -4.23 -2.94
N HIS A 77 12.08 -4.68 -4.02
CA HIS A 77 12.27 -6.05 -4.54
C HIS A 77 13.74 -6.37 -4.85
N ARG A 78 14.50 -5.39 -5.37
CA ARG A 78 15.95 -5.49 -5.62
C ARG A 78 16.82 -5.81 -4.40
N GLN A 79 16.33 -5.59 -3.18
CA GLN A 79 17.07 -5.97 -1.97
C GLN A 79 16.87 -7.45 -1.61
N ALA A 80 15.80 -8.08 -2.10
CA ALA A 80 15.50 -9.48 -1.83
C ALA A 80 16.12 -10.43 -2.89
N VAL A 81 16.16 -10.00 -4.16
CA VAL A 81 16.68 -10.78 -5.28
C VAL A 81 17.34 -9.87 -6.32
N ALA A 82 18.19 -10.43 -7.17
CA ALA A 82 18.86 -9.70 -8.25
C ALA A 82 17.86 -9.27 -9.35
N THR A 83 17.22 -8.11 -9.17
CA THR A 83 16.24 -7.55 -10.10
C THR A 83 16.32 -6.02 -10.15
N GLU A 84 15.91 -5.42 -11.26
CA GLU A 84 15.78 -3.96 -11.38
C GLU A 84 14.52 -3.41 -10.68
N CYS A 85 13.52 -4.26 -10.42
CA CYS A 85 12.30 -3.88 -9.70
C CYS A 85 12.63 -3.31 -8.31
N PRO A 86 12.02 -2.22 -7.84
CA PRO A 86 10.84 -1.52 -8.37
C PRO A 86 11.13 -0.37 -9.36
N GLY A 87 12.32 -0.36 -9.98
CA GLY A 87 12.81 0.76 -10.78
C GLY A 87 13.39 1.89 -9.91
N ASN A 88 14.24 2.72 -10.50
CA ASN A 88 15.08 3.66 -9.73
C ASN A 88 14.27 4.76 -9.04
N ARG A 89 13.27 5.34 -9.72
CA ARG A 89 12.49 6.45 -9.17
C ARG A 89 11.65 6.02 -7.97
N LEU A 90 10.97 4.87 -8.06
CA LEU A 90 10.19 4.34 -6.94
C LEU A 90 11.11 3.84 -5.82
N TYR A 91 12.26 3.24 -6.15
CA TYR A 91 13.23 2.82 -5.13
C TYR A 91 13.76 3.98 -4.30
N GLN A 92 14.09 5.12 -4.94
CA GLN A 92 14.50 6.34 -4.24
C GLN A 92 13.38 6.93 -3.38
N GLU A 93 12.13 6.92 -3.88
CA GLU A 93 10.98 7.40 -3.13
C GLU A 93 10.74 6.58 -1.86
N ILE A 94 10.69 5.25 -1.95
CA ILE A 94 10.36 4.39 -0.79
C ILE A 94 11.45 4.37 0.29
N GLN A 95 12.68 4.75 -0.03
CA GLN A 95 13.73 4.95 0.97
C GLN A 95 13.40 6.06 1.98
N THR A 96 12.57 7.02 1.58
CA THR A 96 12.12 8.13 2.45
C THR A 96 10.95 7.74 3.35
N TRP A 97 10.35 6.56 3.12
CA TRP A 97 9.15 6.15 3.84
C TRP A 97 9.50 5.59 5.23
N PRO A 98 8.57 5.66 6.20
CA PRO A 98 8.76 5.03 7.49
C PRO A 98 9.06 3.54 7.35
N ARG A 99 9.86 3.00 8.27
CA ARG A 99 10.21 1.56 8.34
C ARG A 99 11.06 1.05 7.18
N TRP A 100 11.57 1.92 6.31
CA TRP A 100 12.59 1.55 5.34
C TRP A 100 13.80 0.88 6.00
N LYS A 101 14.27 -0.21 5.41
CA LYS A 101 15.54 -0.84 5.76
C LYS A 101 16.50 -0.76 4.57
N PRO A 102 17.65 -0.10 4.74
CA PRO A 102 18.73 -0.10 3.74
C PRO A 102 19.22 -1.51 3.40
#